data_AF-A0A9L0TE71-F1
#
_entry.id   AF-A0A9L0TE71-F1
#
_cell.length_a   1.000
_cell.length_b   1.000
_cell.length_c   1.000
_cell.angle_alpha   90.00
_cell.angle_beta   90.00
_cell.angle_gamma   90.00
#
_symmetry.space_group_name_H-M   'P 1'
#
loop_
_entity.id
_entity.type
_entity.pdbx_description
1 polymer ?
#
loop_
_entity_poly.entity_id
_entity_poly.type
_entity_poly.pdbx_seq_one_letter_code
_entity_poly.pdbx_strand_id
1 'polypeptide(L)'
;MKVLLLKDPKEDDRGQDPYIRELGLYGFEATLIPVLSFEFLSLPSFSEKLSHPEGYGGLIFTSPRAVEAVELCLEKDNKTEGTALGNRSQCCHLNSQMDVHLPGSYTSPQSTSAPVSFLKEMTRRSTSR
;
A
#
# COMPACT_ATOMS: atom_id res chain seq x y z
N MET A 1 -11.39 -35.67 -1.11
CA MET A 1 -10.63 -35.41 0.15
C MET A 1 -10.68 -33.92 0.45
N LYS A 2 -10.85 -33.51 1.72
CA LYS A 2 -10.92 -32.07 2.06
C LYS A 2 -9.53 -31.51 2.31
N VAL A 3 -9.28 -30.27 1.86
CA VAL A 3 -7.98 -29.58 2.00
C VAL A 3 -8.19 -28.13 2.44
N LEU A 4 -7.25 -27.61 3.23
CA LEU A 4 -7.26 -26.22 3.69
C LEU A 4 -6.16 -25.42 3.00
N LEU A 5 -6.52 -24.25 2.49
CA LEU A 5 -5.61 -23.28 1.90
C LEU A 5 -5.42 -22.11 2.87
N LEU A 6 -4.23 -22.02 3.47
CA LEU A 6 -3.84 -20.96 4.38
C LEU A 6 -2.99 -19.95 3.61
N LYS A 7 -3.62 -18.95 3.01
CA LYS A 7 -2.93 -17.95 2.16
C LYS A 7 -3.54 -16.57 2.32
N ASP A 8 -2.86 -15.56 1.79
CA ASP A 8 -3.37 -14.20 1.79
C ASP A 8 -4.70 -14.12 1.01
N PRO A 9 -5.66 -13.32 1.48
CA PRO A 9 -6.88 -13.06 0.73
C PRO A 9 -6.53 -12.46 -0.64
N LYS A 10 -7.31 -12.79 -1.66
CA LYS A 10 -7.17 -12.13 -2.96
C LYS A 10 -7.59 -10.67 -2.84
N GLU A 11 -6.87 -9.79 -3.54
CA GLU A 11 -7.29 -8.40 -3.72
C GLU A 11 -8.21 -8.22 -4.95
N ASP A 12 -8.31 -9.22 -5.84
CA ASP A 12 -9.13 -9.18 -7.05
C ASP A 12 -10.30 -10.19 -7.04
N ASP A 13 -11.53 -9.67 -7.12
CA ASP A 13 -12.80 -10.40 -7.13
C ASP A 13 -13.14 -11.08 -8.48
N ARG A 14 -12.19 -11.18 -9.42
CA ARG A 14 -12.44 -11.73 -10.77
C ARG A 14 -12.51 -13.26 -10.81
N GLY A 15 -13.21 -13.88 -9.86
CA GLY A 15 -13.54 -15.30 -9.84
C GLY A 15 -12.83 -16.14 -8.78
N GLN A 16 -13.10 -17.45 -8.81
CA GLN A 16 -12.59 -18.42 -7.82
C GLN A 16 -11.06 -18.36 -7.67
N ASP A 17 -10.58 -18.64 -6.45
CA ASP A 17 -9.16 -18.75 -6.17
C ASP A 17 -8.50 -19.81 -7.09
N PRO A 18 -7.38 -19.50 -7.76
CA PRO A 18 -6.77 -20.42 -8.72
C PRO A 18 -6.37 -21.75 -8.07
N TYR A 19 -6.00 -21.74 -6.78
CA TYR A 19 -5.69 -22.97 -6.05
C TYR A 19 -6.94 -23.77 -5.75
N ILE A 20 -8.05 -23.12 -5.36
CA ILE A 20 -9.35 -23.80 -5.17
C ILE A 20 -9.78 -24.46 -6.49
N ARG A 21 -9.70 -23.73 -7.60
CA ARG A 21 -10.08 -24.25 -8.92
C ARG A 21 -9.23 -25.45 -9.32
N GLU A 22 -7.91 -25.34 -9.22
CA GLU A 22 -6.99 -26.41 -9.62
C GLU A 22 -7.17 -27.66 -8.76
N LEU A 23 -7.28 -27.49 -7.43
CA LEU A 23 -7.53 -28.61 -6.50
C LEU A 23 -8.86 -29.31 -6.80
N GLY A 24 -9.88 -28.56 -7.19
CA GLY A 24 -11.17 -29.10 -7.63
C GLY A 24 -11.04 -30.04 -8.84
N LEU A 25 -10.17 -29.74 -9.80
CA LEU A 25 -9.93 -30.58 -10.99
C LEU A 25 -9.40 -31.96 -10.63
N TYR A 26 -8.68 -32.09 -9.51
CA TYR A 26 -8.15 -33.37 -9.01
C TYR A 26 -9.04 -34.03 -7.94
N GLY A 27 -10.28 -33.55 -7.76
CA GLY A 27 -11.24 -34.16 -6.82
C GLY A 27 -11.03 -33.77 -5.34
N PHE A 28 -10.32 -32.67 -5.08
CA PHE A 28 -10.20 -32.11 -3.74
C PHE A 28 -11.27 -31.04 -3.47
N GLU A 29 -11.81 -31.07 -2.26
CA GLU A 29 -12.71 -30.04 -1.75
C GLU A 29 -11.86 -29.05 -0.93
N ALA A 30 -11.54 -27.89 -1.51
CA ALA A 30 -10.64 -26.91 -0.93
C ALA A 30 -11.38 -25.74 -0.25
N THR A 31 -10.99 -25.42 0.98
CA THR A 31 -11.48 -24.25 1.72
C THR A 31 -10.32 -23.29 2.00
N LEU A 32 -10.48 -22.01 1.66
CA LEU A 32 -9.47 -20.98 1.90
C LEU A 32 -9.73 -20.24 3.21
N ILE A 33 -8.69 -20.14 4.04
CA ILE A 33 -8.65 -19.37 5.28
C ILE A 33 -7.58 -18.27 5.12
N PRO A 34 -7.96 -16.99 5.15
CA PRO A 34 -7.01 -15.89 5.05
C PRO A 34 -6.15 -15.82 6.31
N VAL A 35 -4.83 -15.78 6.14
CA VAL A 35 -3.88 -15.78 7.28
C VAL A 35 -3.29 -14.41 7.59
N LEU A 36 -3.39 -13.46 6.66
CA LEU A 36 -2.83 -12.13 6.81
C LEU A 36 -3.91 -11.06 6.60
N SER A 37 -3.91 -10.08 7.50
CA SER A 37 -4.64 -8.82 7.36
C SER A 37 -3.69 -7.65 7.58
N PHE A 38 -4.15 -6.48 7.15
CA PHE A 38 -3.34 -5.28 7.10
C PHE A 38 -4.13 -4.06 7.59
N GLU A 39 -3.46 -3.16 8.30
CA GLU A 39 -4.01 -1.88 8.75
C GLU A 39 -3.01 -0.73 8.59
N PHE A 40 -3.52 0.42 8.13
CA PHE A 40 -2.77 1.67 8.08
C PHE A 40 -2.63 2.27 9.47
N LEU A 41 -1.39 2.61 9.83
CA LEU A 41 -1.04 3.23 11.10
C LEU A 41 -0.48 4.62 10.90
N SER A 42 -0.65 5.48 11.91
CA SER A 42 0.02 6.77 12.01
C SER A 42 -0.19 7.72 10.82
N LEU A 43 -1.30 7.57 10.07
CA LEU A 43 -1.63 8.41 8.91
C LEU A 43 -1.56 9.93 9.19
N PRO A 44 -1.98 10.47 10.35
CA PRO A 44 -1.85 11.90 10.62
C PRO A 44 -0.39 12.38 10.66
N SER A 45 0.47 11.66 11.38
CA SER A 45 1.91 11.97 11.44
C SER A 45 2.58 11.75 10.07
N PHE A 46 2.08 10.80 9.28
CA PHE A 46 2.57 10.61 7.93
C PHE A 46 2.20 11.79 7.01
N SER A 47 0.96 12.28 7.05
CA SER A 47 0.53 13.49 6.33
C SER A 47 1.39 14.70 6.70
N GLU A 48 1.66 14.91 7.99
CA GLU A 48 2.55 15.99 8.47
C GLU A 48 3.98 15.88 7.90
N LYS A 49 4.53 14.67 7.77
CA LYS A 49 5.84 14.47 7.13
C LYS A 49 5.80 14.72 5.62
N LEU A 50 4.71 14.34 4.97
CA LEU A 50 4.51 14.55 3.53
C LEU A 50 4.34 16.03 3.17
N SER A 51 3.84 16.86 4.08
CA SER A 51 3.68 18.31 3.86
C SER A 51 4.99 19.11 3.99
N HIS A 52 6.09 18.48 4.44
CA HIS A 52 7.41 19.10 4.60
C HIS A 52 8.49 18.37 3.80
N PRO A 53 8.39 18.29 2.46
CA PRO A 53 9.33 17.55 1.62
C PRO A 53 10.77 18.10 1.69
N GLU A 54 10.95 19.38 2.02
CA GLU A 54 12.26 20.01 2.21
C GLU A 54 13.08 19.38 3.35
N GLY A 55 12.43 18.67 4.27
CA GLY A 55 13.10 17.92 5.34
C GLY A 55 13.72 16.60 4.90
N TYR A 56 13.51 16.17 3.65
CA TYR A 56 13.88 14.84 3.16
C TYR A 56 14.53 14.88 1.78
N GLY A 57 15.55 14.05 1.55
CA GLY A 57 16.20 13.93 0.23
C GLY A 57 15.42 13.11 -0.80
N GLY A 58 14.30 12.50 -0.39
CA GLY A 58 13.46 11.66 -1.24
C GLY A 58 12.58 10.71 -0.43
N LEU A 59 11.73 9.96 -1.13
CA LEU A 59 10.82 8.96 -0.57
C LEU A 59 11.18 7.56 -1.11
N ILE A 60 11.00 6.54 -0.28
CA ILE A 60 11.20 5.14 -0.66
C ILE A 60 9.94 4.35 -0.34
N PHE A 61 9.34 3.74 -1.36
CA PHE A 61 8.22 2.82 -1.21
C PHE A 61 8.69 1.40 -1.50
N THR A 62 8.49 0.50 -0.53
CA THR A 62 8.84 -0.93 -0.66
C THR A 62 7.61 -1.83 -0.67
N SER A 63 6.42 -1.25 -0.72
CA SER A 63 5.13 -1.96 -0.68
C SER A 63 4.07 -1.10 -1.39
N PRO A 64 3.17 -1.70 -2.19
CA PRO A 64 2.01 -0.99 -2.75
C PRO A 64 1.18 -0.28 -1.68
N ARG A 65 1.06 -0.91 -0.50
CA ARG A 65 0.33 -0.36 0.64
C ARG A 65 0.94 0.94 1.13
N ALA A 66 2.26 1.11 1.03
CA ALA A 66 2.89 2.38 1.41
C ALA A 66 2.49 3.53 0.46
N VAL A 67 2.20 3.23 -0.80
CA VAL A 67 1.69 4.20 -1.78
C VAL A 67 0.20 4.48 -1.53
N GLU A 68 -0.60 3.46 -1.26
CA GLU A 68 -2.01 3.63 -0.84
C GLU A 68 -2.14 4.49 0.42
N ALA A 69 -1.21 4.35 1.38
CA ALA A 69 -1.17 5.19 2.58
C ALA A 69 -0.95 6.67 2.25
N VAL A 70 -0.13 6.98 1.24
CA VAL A 70 0.10 8.35 0.76
C VAL A 70 -1.18 8.91 0.15
N GLU A 71 -1.84 8.14 -0.70
CA GLU A 71 -3.13 8.53 -1.30
C GLU A 71 -4.14 8.90 -0.21
N LEU A 72 -4.30 8.05 0.81
CA LEU A 72 -5.17 8.31 1.96
C LEU A 72 -4.78 9.54 2.78
N CYS A 73 -3.49 9.86 2.88
CA CYS A 73 -3.03 11.09 3.54
C CYS A 73 -3.43 12.33 2.73
N LEU A 74 -3.24 12.31 1.41
CA LEU A 74 -3.52 13.43 0.53
C LEU A 74 -5.02 13.68 0.30
N GLU A 75 -5.83 12.62 0.25
CA GLU A 75 -7.29 12.75 0.11
C GLU A 75 -7.94 13.48 1.31
N LYS A 76 -7.39 13.30 2.51
CA LYS A 76 -7.92 13.91 3.75
C LYS A 76 -7.69 15.41 3.81
N ASP A 77 -6.58 15.89 3.27
CA ASP A 77 -6.24 17.31 3.26
C ASP A 77 -7.14 18.12 2.33
N ASN A 78 -7.72 17.47 1.30
CA ASN A 78 -8.64 18.09 0.34
C ASN A 78 -10.10 18.20 0.86
N LYS A 79 -10.45 17.59 2.00
CA LYS A 79 -11.84 17.50 2.49
C LYS A 79 -12.23 18.52 3.56
N THR A 80 -11.41 19.55 3.77
CA THR A 80 -11.78 20.74 4.57
C THR A 80 -12.82 21.63 3.84
N GLU A 81 -13.31 21.20 2.68
CA GLU A 81 -14.43 21.79 1.94
C GLU A 81 -15.52 20.73 1.69
N GLY A 82 -16.39 20.48 2.68
CA GLY A 82 -17.77 19.99 2.46
C GLY A 82 -18.02 18.53 2.01
N THR A 83 -18.82 17.83 2.83
CA THR A 83 -19.75 16.71 2.53
C THR A 83 -19.27 15.25 2.60
N ALA A 84 -20.10 14.47 3.31
CA ALA A 84 -20.09 13.02 3.37
C ALA A 84 -20.56 12.40 2.04
N LEU A 85 -19.97 11.25 1.66
CA LEU A 85 -20.63 10.07 1.05
C LEU A 85 -19.59 9.14 0.40
N GLY A 86 -19.79 7.84 0.57
CA GLY A 86 -19.73 6.87 -0.53
C GLY A 86 -18.47 6.05 -0.70
N ASN A 87 -18.53 4.78 -0.26
CA ASN A 87 -17.70 3.69 -0.77
C ASN A 87 -17.72 3.68 -2.30
N ARG A 88 -16.56 3.84 -2.95
CA ARG A 88 -16.34 3.39 -4.32
C ARG A 88 -14.95 2.81 -4.47
N SER A 89 -14.90 1.50 -4.56
CA SER A 89 -13.83 0.78 -5.23
C SER A 89 -13.77 1.25 -6.69
N GLN A 90 -12.77 2.06 -7.03
CA GLN A 90 -12.33 2.22 -8.41
C GLN A 90 -10.82 2.10 -8.44
N CYS A 91 -10.39 0.98 -9.02
CA CYS A 91 -9.02 0.73 -9.43
C CYS A 91 -8.66 1.75 -10.51
N CYS A 92 -7.97 2.81 -10.12
CA CYS A 92 -7.36 3.75 -11.05
C CYS A 92 -6.09 3.09 -11.61
N HIS A 93 -6.13 2.67 -12.87
CA HIS A 93 -4.92 2.43 -13.65
C HIS A 93 -4.12 3.74 -13.70
N LEU A 94 -3.14 3.89 -12.81
CA LEU A 94 -2.08 4.88 -12.98
C LEU A 94 -1.22 4.43 -14.16
N ASN A 95 -1.57 4.93 -15.35
CA ASN A 95 -0.69 4.88 -16.50
C ASN A 95 0.64 5.54 -16.11
N SER A 96 1.69 4.73 -16.13
CA SER A 96 3.08 5.16 -15.93
C SER A 96 3.52 6.01 -17.11
N GLN A 97 3.43 7.34 -16.98
CA GLN A 97 4.26 8.24 -17.76
C GLN A 97 4.48 9.54 -16.99
N MET A 98 5.36 9.49 -15.98
CA MET A 98 6.05 10.69 -15.51
C MET A 98 7.43 10.70 -16.14
N ASP A 99 7.60 11.55 -17.15
CA ASP A 99 8.88 11.93 -17.72
C ASP A 99 9.73 12.60 -16.63
N VAL A 100 10.74 11.87 -16.15
CA VAL A 100 11.76 12.42 -15.25
C VAL A 100 12.75 13.21 -16.12
N HIS A 101 12.52 14.52 -16.23
CA HIS A 101 13.49 15.45 -16.80
C HIS A 101 14.62 15.69 -15.78
N LEU A 102 15.81 15.15 -16.06
CA LEU A 102 17.04 15.41 -15.32
C LEU A 102 17.80 16.57 -15.97
N PRO A 103 17.97 17.74 -15.32
CA PRO A 103 19.13 18.56 -15.56
C PRO A 103 20.20 18.24 -14.52
N GLY A 104 21.35 17.80 -15.00
CA GLY A 104 22.52 17.55 -14.19
C GLY A 104 23.17 18.85 -13.69
N SER A 105 23.56 18.84 -12.42
CA SER A 105 24.88 19.28 -11.93
C SER A 105 24.90 19.10 -10.42
N TYR A 106 25.58 18.06 -9.95
CA TYR A 106 25.80 17.81 -8.53
C TYR A 106 26.84 18.81 -7.98
N THR A 107 26.41 19.66 -7.06
CA THR A 107 27.32 20.33 -6.12
C THR A 107 26.93 19.89 -4.72
N SER A 108 27.81 19.16 -4.04
CA SER A 108 27.63 18.70 -2.66
C SER A 108 27.46 19.87 -1.68
N PRO A 109 26.62 19.70 -0.66
CA PRO A 109 26.96 20.19 0.67
C PRO A 109 26.92 19.10 1.73
N GLN A 110 28.04 19.00 2.43
CA GLN A 110 28.23 18.75 3.86
C GLN A 110 27.13 18.02 4.64
N SER A 111 27.47 16.77 5.01
CA SER A 111 27.28 16.14 6.32
C SER A 111 26.32 16.84 7.30
N THR A 112 25.05 16.44 7.27
CA THR A 112 24.22 16.37 8.47
C THR A 112 23.57 14.99 8.50
N SER A 113 23.70 14.32 9.64
CA SER A 113 23.12 13.00 9.90
C SER A 113 21.59 13.12 9.97
N ALA A 114 20.92 13.05 8.82
CA ALA A 114 19.48 12.90 8.78
C ALA A 114 19.11 11.46 9.19
N PRO A 115 18.20 11.26 10.14
CA PRO A 115 17.70 9.92 10.44
C PRO A 115 16.93 9.43 9.21
N VAL A 116 17.42 8.34 8.61
CA VAL A 116 16.69 7.59 7.58
C VAL A 116 15.38 7.15 8.22
N SER A 117 14.32 7.91 7.96
CA SER A 117 12.98 7.66 8.48
C SER A 117 12.45 6.45 7.71
N PHE A 118 12.79 5.26 8.19
CA PHE A 118 12.38 4.03 7.54
C PHE A 118 10.86 3.93 7.66
N LEU A 119 10.17 3.92 6.52
CA LEU A 119 8.72 3.77 6.36
C LEU A 119 8.21 2.37 6.77
N LYS A 120 8.83 1.73 7.76
CA LYS A 120 8.39 0.43 8.31
C LYS A 120 7.22 0.56 9.27
N GLU A 121 6.98 1.77 9.80
CA GLU A 121 6.05 2.02 10.91
C GLU A 121 4.59 2.25 10.50
N MET A 122 4.31 2.44 9.21
CA MET A 122 2.98 2.88 8.76
C MET A 122 2.04 1.74 8.40
N THR A 123 2.56 0.53 8.36
CA THR A 123 1.80 -0.64 7.95
C THR A 123 2.02 -1.80 8.91
N ARG A 124 0.99 -2.22 9.66
CA ARG A 124 1.07 -3.42 10.50
C ARG A 124 0.41 -4.61 9.81
N ARG A 125 1.17 -5.70 9.69
CA ARG A 125 0.65 -7.01 9.30
C ARG A 125 0.20 -7.74 10.55
N SER A 126 -1.07 -8.13 10.61
CA SER A 126 -1.60 -8.97 11.69
C SER A 126 -1.78 -10.39 11.16
N THR A 127 -1.35 -11.38 11.93
CA THR A 127 -1.64 -12.79 11.68
C THR A 127 -2.97 -13.12 12.37
N SER A 128 -3.94 -13.61 11.61
CA SER A 128 -5.25 -14.03 12.15
C SER A 128 -5.04 -15.12 13.21
N ARG A 129 -5.67 -14.96 14.39
CA ARG A 129 -5.58 -15.90 15.52
C ARG A 129 -6.67 -16.96 15.45
#